data_AF-A0A952AM82-F1
#
_entry.id   AF-A0A952AM82-F1
#
_cell.length_a   1.000
_cell.length_b   1.000
_cell.length_c   1.000
_cell.angle_alpha   90.00
_cell.angle_beta   90.00
_cell.angle_gamma   90.00
#
_symmetry.space_group_name_H-M   'P 1'
#
loop_
_entity.id
_entity.type
_entity.pdbx_description
1 polymer ?
#
loop_
_entity_poly.entity_id
_entity_poly.type
_entity_poly.pdbx_seq_one_letter_code
_entity_poly.pdbx_strand_id
1 'polypeptide(L)' 'DSQGEMRSFDLVVAEVSYSSTGLGIELGWASSIGIPILCIYKKGTKYSSLLHAVTDNFVDYQNREDMVQNLGIYLNSIKK' A
#
# COMPACT_ATOMS: atom_id res chain seq x y z
N ASP A 1 7.62 3.03 19.76
CA ASP A 1 8.30 2.48 18.57
C ASP A 1 7.35 2.63 17.37
N SER A 2 7.87 2.56 16.15
CA SER A 2 7.07 2.76 14.92
C SER A 2 5.90 1.78 14.79
N GLN A 3 6.05 0.54 15.27
CA GLN A 3 4.96 -0.45 15.28
C GLN A 3 3.82 -0.05 16.22
N GLY A 4 4.14 0.51 17.39
CA GLY A 4 3.17 1.00 18.36
C GLY A 4 2.32 2.15 17.81
N GLU A 5 2.93 3.05 17.03
CA GLU A 5 2.20 4.16 16.38
C GLU A 5 1.26 3.66 15.28
N MET A 6 1.68 2.67 14.49
CA MET A 6 0.89 2.09 13.40
C MET A 6 -0.43 1.46 13.87
N ARG A 7 -0.54 1.06 15.14
CA ARG A 7 -1.80 0.51 15.69
C ARG A 7 -2.96 1.50 15.65
N SER A 8 -2.68 2.79 15.53
CA SER A 8 -3.69 3.84 15.42
C SER A 8 -4.13 4.11 13.98
N PHE A 9 -3.51 3.46 12.98
CA PHE A 9 -3.77 3.73 11.58
C PHE A 9 -4.96 2.90 11.07
N ASP A 10 -5.80 3.51 10.24
CA ASP A 10 -6.89 2.81 9.55
C ASP A 10 -6.42 2.10 8.27
N LEU A 11 -5.32 2.57 7.68
CA LEU A 11 -4.78 2.10 6.40
C LEU A 11 -3.31 2.50 6.25
N VAL A 12 -2.48 1.61 5.70
CA VAL A 12 -1.14 1.91 5.19
C VAL A 12 -1.17 1.98 3.67
N VAL A 13 -0.64 3.05 3.09
CA VAL A 13 -0.48 3.20 1.64
C VAL A 13 0.99 3.18 1.29
N ALA A 14 1.40 2.28 0.38
CA ALA A 14 2.79 2.09 -0.01
C ALA A 14 2.99 2.17 -1.53
N GLU A 15 3.94 2.99 -1.98
CA GLU A 15 4.39 3.04 -3.37
C GLU A 15 5.40 1.91 -3.61
N VAL A 16 5.09 0.99 -4.52
CA VAL A 16 5.84 -0.27 -4.71
C VAL A 16 6.39 -0.46 -6.13
N SER A 17 6.46 0.61 -6.93
CA SER A 17 7.09 0.57 -8.26
C SER A 17 8.54 0.09 -8.21
N TYR A 18 9.22 0.33 -7.09
CA TYR A 18 10.62 -0.04 -6.87
C TYR A 18 10.76 -0.88 -5.60
N SER A 19 11.58 -1.93 -5.68
CA SER A 19 11.86 -2.79 -4.54
C SER A 19 12.61 -2.03 -3.45
N SER A 20 12.15 -2.14 -2.20
CA SER A 20 12.82 -1.63 -1.02
C SER A 20 12.68 -2.62 0.13
N THR A 21 13.81 -3.05 0.72
CA THR A 21 13.82 -3.96 1.86
C THR A 21 13.13 -3.34 3.07
N GLY A 22 13.40 -2.05 3.35
CA GLY A 22 12.80 -1.33 4.47
C GLY A 22 11.27 -1.26 4.35
N LEU A 23 10.77 -0.93 3.15
CA LEU A 23 9.35 -0.91 2.87
C LEU A 23 8.72 -2.29 3.10
N GLY A 24 9.37 -3.37 2.63
CA GLY A 24 8.89 -4.72 2.85
C GLY A 24 8.78 -5.10 4.33
N ILE A 25 9.74 -4.64 5.16
CA ILE A 25 9.71 -4.85 6.61
C ILE A 25 8.53 -4.11 7.25
N GLU A 26 8.31 -2.84 6.90
CA GLU A 26 7.19 -2.04 7.41
C GLU A 26 5.83 -2.62 7.01
N LEU A 27 5.70 -3.09 5.77
CA LEU A 27 4.50 -3.77 5.29
C LEU A 27 4.25 -5.11 6.01
N GLY A 28 5.31 -5.86 6.30
CA GLY A 28 5.23 -7.07 7.13
C GLY A 28 4.71 -6.77 8.54
N TRP A 29 5.18 -5.68 9.15
CA TRP A 29 4.67 -5.23 10.45
C TRP A 29 3.21 -4.81 10.40
N ALA A 30 2.82 -3.97 9.42
CA ALA A 30 1.43 -3.58 9.21
C ALA A 30 0.49 -4.80 9.10
N SER A 31 0.88 -5.77 8.28
CA SER A 31 0.13 -7.01 8.08
C SER A 31 0.04 -7.83 9.37
N SER A 32 1.16 -7.99 10.09
CA SER A 32 1.22 -8.77 11.34
C SER A 32 0.34 -8.23 12.46
N ILE A 33 0.10 -6.91 12.50
CA ILE A 33 -0.76 -6.26 13.51
C ILE A 33 -2.18 -5.98 12.98
N GLY A 34 -2.49 -6.43 11.75
CA GLY A 34 -3.82 -6.39 11.16
C GLY A 34 -4.25 -5.05 10.54
N ILE A 35 -3.31 -4.14 10.23
CA ILE A 35 -3.66 -2.89 9.54
C ILE A 35 -3.84 -3.19 8.05
N PRO A 36 -4.94 -2.74 7.43
CA PRO A 36 -5.12 -2.82 5.98
C PRO A 36 -3.96 -2.15 5.24
N ILE A 37 -3.54 -2.76 4.14
CA ILE A 37 -2.46 -2.23 3.27
C ILE A 37 -3.02 -2.04 1.87
N LEU A 38 -2.75 -0.87 1.29
CA LEU A 38 -2.92 -0.57 -0.13
C LEU A 38 -1.55 -0.37 -0.77
N CYS A 39 -1.25 -1.16 -1.80
CA CYS A 39 -0.08 -0.94 -2.64
C CYS A 39 -0.44 -0.13 -3.89
N ILE A 40 0.25 0.98 -4.13
CA ILE A 40 0.16 1.76 -5.36
C ILE A 40 1.42 1.55 -6.20
N TYR A 41 1.29 1.50 -7.52
CA TYR A 41 2.45 1.29 -8.40
C TYR A 41 2.27 1.98 -9.75
N LYS A 42 3.37 2.42 -10.33
CA LYS A 42 3.37 3.04 -11.65
C LYS A 42 3.08 1.98 -12.71
N LYS A 43 2.13 2.26 -13.58
CA LYS A 43 1.72 1.36 -14.66
C LYS A 43 2.91 0.96 -15.53
N GLY A 44 2.99 -0.33 -15.84
CA GLY A 44 4.09 -0.92 -16.61
C GLY A 44 5.34 -1.24 -15.78
N THR A 45 5.37 -0.91 -14.49
CA THR A 45 6.42 -1.39 -13.59
C THR A 45 6.10 -2.79 -13.05
N LYS A 46 7.14 -3.56 -12.74
CA LYS A 46 7.01 -4.89 -12.14
C LYS A 46 7.31 -4.78 -10.64
N TYR A 47 6.29 -4.90 -9.81
CA TYR A 47 6.46 -5.01 -8.36
C TYR A 47 6.75 -6.46 -7.94
N SER A 48 7.16 -6.64 -6.68
CA SER A 48 7.48 -7.96 -6.12
C SER A 48 6.21 -8.78 -5.89
N SER A 49 6.16 -10.01 -6.42
CA SER A 49 5.05 -10.94 -6.17
C SER A 49 4.89 -11.32 -4.70
N LEU A 50 5.94 -11.12 -3.87
CA LEU A 50 5.87 -11.34 -2.42
C LEU A 50 4.93 -10.36 -1.71
N LEU A 51 4.54 -9.25 -2.33
CA LEU A 51 3.58 -8.30 -1.76
C LEU A 51 2.19 -8.93 -1.57
N HIS A 52 1.85 -9.97 -2.35
CA HIS A 52 0.62 -10.76 -2.14
C HIS A 52 0.62 -11.56 -0.83
N ALA A 53 1.77 -11.71 -0.16
CA ALA A 53 1.81 -12.30 1.17
C ALA A 53 1.22 -11.38 2.25
N VAL A 54 1.12 -10.07 1.99
CA VAL A 54 0.67 -9.06 2.97
C VAL A 54 -0.61 -8.34 2.56
N THR A 55 -0.95 -8.27 1.27
CA THR A 55 -2.19 -7.66 0.78
C THR A 55 -2.52 -8.08 -0.65
N ASP A 56 -3.80 -8.04 -1.01
CA ASP A 56 -4.29 -8.16 -2.38
C ASP A 56 -4.83 -6.82 -2.94
N ASN A 57 -4.71 -5.74 -2.17
CA ASN A 57 -5.18 -4.41 -2.60
C ASN A 57 -4.09 -3.68 -3.38
N PHE A 58 -4.30 -3.56 -4.69
CA PHE A 58 -3.38 -2.91 -5.61
C PHE A 58 -4.09 -1.89 -6.49
N VAL A 59 -3.45 -0.73 -6.70
CA VAL A 59 -3.92 0.33 -7.59
C VAL A 59 -2.77 0.79 -8.48
N ASP A 60 -2.95 0.77 -9.81
CA ASP A 60 -1.98 1.34 -10.74
C ASP A 60 -2.18 2.84 -10.95
N TYR A 61 -1.12 3.53 -11.33
CA TYR A 61 -1.18 4.92 -11.77
C TYR A 61 -0.21 5.22 -12.91
N GLN A 62 -0.55 6.15 -13.78
CA GLN A 62 0.27 6.53 -14.95
C GLN A 62 1.02 7.85 -14.72
N ASN A 63 0.37 8.79 -14.06
CA ASN A 63 0.88 10.12 -13.73
C ASN A 63 0.31 10.57 -12.37
N ARG A 64 0.65 11.80 -11.96
CA ARG A 64 0.27 12.32 -10.65
C ARG A 64 -1.24 12.49 -10.50
N GLU A 65 -1.89 13.01 -11.53
CA GLU A 65 -3.31 13.30 -11.55
C GLU A 65 -4.13 11.99 -11.45
N ASP A 66 -3.75 10.99 -12.25
CA ASP A 66 -4.30 9.63 -12.23
C ASP A 66 -4.09 8.93 -10.88
N MET A 67 -2.91 9.09 -10.26
CA MET A 67 -2.62 8.56 -8.92
C MET A 67 -3.58 9.12 -7.88
N VAL A 68 -3.80 10.44 -7.87
CA VAL A 68 -4.71 11.09 -6.93
C VAL A 68 -6.15 10.63 -7.17
N GLN A 69 -6.57 10.51 -8.42
CA GLN A 69 -7.90 10.04 -8.78
C GLN A 69 -8.14 8.59 -8.34
N ASN A 70 -7.24 7.67 -8.69
CA ASN A 70 -7.41 6.24 -8.39
C ASN A 70 -7.34 5.97 -6.89
N LEU A 71 -6.44 6.66 -6.18
CA LEU A 71 -6.40 6.61 -4.72
C LEU A 71 -7.70 7.14 -4.11
N GLY A 72 -8.24 8.25 -4.62
CA GLY A 72 -9.52 8.79 -4.16
C GLY A 72 -10.69 7.83 -4.36
N ILE A 73 -10.76 7.13 -5.50
CA ILE A 73 -11.77 6.11 -5.77
C ILE A 73 -11.67 4.97 -4.75
N TYR A 74 -10.46 4.44 -4.52
CA TYR A 74 -10.24 3.39 -3.54
C TYR A 74 -10.61 3.83 -2.12
N LEU A 75 -10.16 5.00 -1.69
CA LEU A 75 -10.46 5.52 -0.35
C LEU A 75 -11.97 5.73 -0.13
N ASN A 76 -12.71 6.10 -1.18
CA ASN A 76 -14.16 6.22 -1.10
C ASN A 76 -14.88 4.87 -1.10
N SER A 77 -14.30 3.80 -1.68
CA SER A 77 -14.93 2.47 -1.65
C SER A 77 -14.81 1.78 -0.30
N ILE A 78 -13.82 2.16 0.52
CA ILE A 78 -13.64 1.63 1.88
C ILE A 78 -14.34 2.44 2.97
N LYS A 79 -14.76 3.68 2.67
CA LYS A 79 -15.56 4.50 3.59
C LYS A 79 -16.97 3.92 3.66
N LYS A 80 -17.33 3.37 4.83
CA LYS A 80 -18.72 3.12 5.22
C LYS A 80 -19.43 4.41 5.58
#